data_AF-A0A6B3IDX4-F1
#
_entry.id   AF-A0A6B3IDX4-F1
#
_cell.length_a   1.000
_cell.length_b   1.000
_cell.length_c   1.000
_cell.angle_alpha   90.00
_cell.angle_beta   90.00
_cell.angle_gamma   90.00
#
_symmetry.space_group_name_H-M   'P 1'
#
loop_
_entity.id
_entity.type
_entity.pdbx_description
1 polymer ?
#
loop_
_entity_poly.entity_id
_entity_poly.type
_entity_poly.pdbx_seq_one_letter_code
_entity_poly.pdbx_strand_id
1 'polypeptide(L)'
;VSFRSHLSGRCLDVPGHNFNDGQRLFMWDCNGADAQKWRFGSDGTIRARDKCLDVANANFGNGTPIQLAWCNGSAAQKFTLN
;
A
#
# COMPACT_ATOMS: atom_id res chain seq x y z
N VAL A 1 10.90 0.42 -4.40
CA VAL A 1 10.41 0.41 -5.81
C VAL A 1 9.08 1.16 -5.90
N SER A 2 8.58 1.43 -7.09
CA SER A 2 7.24 2.03 -7.26
C SER A 2 6.32 1.08 -8.02
N PHE A 3 5.05 1.04 -7.64
CA PHE A 3 4.02 0.32 -8.41
C PHE A 3 3.42 1.26 -9.44
N ARG A 4 3.77 1.09 -10.71
CA ARG A 4 3.21 1.88 -11.81
C ARG A 4 2.16 1.06 -12.55
N SER A 5 0.95 1.60 -12.66
CA SER A 5 -0.10 0.99 -13.46
C SER A 5 0.21 1.14 -14.95
N HIS A 6 0.16 0.02 -15.69
CA HIS A 6 0.24 0.06 -17.14
C HIS A 6 -0.99 0.71 -17.79
N LEU A 7 -2.16 0.64 -17.14
CA LEU A 7 -3.41 1.22 -17.64
C LEU A 7 -3.35 2.75 -17.67
N SER A 8 -2.93 3.37 -16.56
CA SER A 8 -2.98 4.83 -16.39
C SER A 8 -1.61 5.51 -16.45
N GLY A 9 -0.51 4.75 -16.38
CA GLY A 9 0.83 5.30 -16.25
C GLY A 9 1.13 5.94 -14.89
N ARG A 10 0.17 5.91 -13.94
CA ARG A 10 0.27 6.48 -12.58
C ARG A 10 0.83 5.49 -11.57
N CYS A 11 1.28 6.00 -10.43
CA CYS A 11 1.90 5.24 -9.36
C CYS A 11 0.95 5.06 -8.16
N LEU A 12 1.02 3.90 -7.48
CA LEU A 12 0.38 3.71 -6.17
C LEU A 12 1.05 4.62 -5.15
N ASP A 13 0.26 5.45 -4.49
CA ASP A 13 0.72 6.58 -3.70
C ASP A 13 -0.03 6.67 -2.36
N VAL A 14 0.68 7.17 -1.34
CA VAL A 14 0.18 7.56 -0.02
C VAL A 14 -0.23 9.04 -0.05
N PRO A 15 -1.54 9.35 -0.10
CA PRO A 15 -2.03 10.71 -0.32
C PRO A 15 -1.42 11.74 0.65
N GLY A 16 -0.86 12.81 0.08
CA GLY A 16 -0.30 13.92 0.85
C GLY A 16 0.86 13.53 1.78
N HIS A 17 1.56 12.42 1.51
CA HIS A 17 2.60 11.87 2.39
C HIS A 17 2.09 11.54 3.81
N ASN A 18 0.79 11.27 3.96
CA ASN A 18 0.19 10.93 5.24
C ASN A 18 0.38 9.44 5.58
N PHE A 19 1.40 9.11 6.38
CA PHE A 19 1.67 7.72 6.80
C PHE A 19 0.90 7.31 8.06
N ASN A 20 -0.21 7.97 8.40
CA ASN A 20 -1.05 7.56 9.52
C ASN A 20 -1.84 6.29 9.18
N ASP A 21 -2.15 5.50 10.21
CA ASP A 21 -3.00 4.32 10.07
C ASP A 21 -4.38 4.71 9.54
N GLY A 22 -4.93 3.88 8.66
CA GLY A 22 -6.20 4.12 7.99
C GLY A 22 -6.10 4.97 6.72
N GLN A 23 -4.91 5.46 6.35
CA GLN A 23 -4.75 6.22 5.11
C GLN A 23 -5.01 5.32 3.90
N ARG A 24 -6.11 5.55 3.19
CA ARG A 24 -6.43 4.87 1.93
C ARG A 24 -5.44 5.28 0.85
N LEU A 25 -5.01 4.29 0.07
CA LEU A 25 -4.09 4.51 -1.05
C LEU A 25 -4.85 4.96 -2.30
N PHE A 26 -4.14 5.61 -3.21
CA PHE A 26 -4.69 6.02 -4.51
C PHE A 26 -3.66 5.94 -5.64
N MET A 27 -4.11 6.24 -6.86
CA MET A 27 -3.24 6.37 -8.03
C MET A 27 -2.92 7.85 -8.27
N TRP A 28 -1.64 8.21 -8.29
CA TRP A 28 -1.19 9.57 -8.53
C TRP A 28 -0.08 9.64 -9.58
N ASP A 29 0.13 10.82 -10.15
CA ASP A 29 1.20 11.01 -11.12
C ASP A 29 2.55 10.64 -10.49
N CYS A 30 3.33 9.84 -11.21
CA CYS A 30 4.61 9.34 -10.71
C CYS A 30 5.59 10.50 -10.56
N ASN A 31 6.10 10.72 -9.34
CA ASN A 31 6.95 11.86 -9.01
C ASN A 31 8.21 11.47 -8.20
N GLY A 32 8.41 10.18 -7.91
CA GLY A 32 9.60 9.69 -7.20
C GLY A 32 9.63 9.99 -5.70
N ALA A 33 8.54 10.55 -5.15
CA ALA A 33 8.39 10.81 -3.73
C ALA A 33 8.42 9.52 -2.90
N ASP A 34 8.78 9.65 -1.62
CA ASP A 34 8.74 8.53 -0.67
C ASP A 34 7.34 7.91 -0.51
N ALA A 35 6.29 8.72 -0.72
CA ALA A 35 4.89 8.27 -0.75
C ALA A 35 4.60 7.24 -1.86
N GLN A 36 5.50 7.10 -2.84
CA GLN A 36 5.40 6.14 -3.95
C GLN A 36 6.45 5.03 -3.86
N LYS A 37 7.18 4.93 -2.75
CA LYS A 37 8.25 3.94 -2.55
C LYS A 37 7.77 2.81 -1.64
N TRP A 38 7.78 1.62 -2.21
CA TRP A 38 7.33 0.38 -1.61
C TRP A 38 8.49 -0.62 -1.48
N ARG A 39 8.53 -1.38 -0.38
CA ARG A 39 9.47 -2.47 -0.13
C ARG A 39 8.72 -3.78 0.08
N PHE A 40 9.11 -4.82 -0.67
CA PHE A 40 8.60 -6.17 -0.46
C PHE A 40 9.40 -6.86 0.64
N GLY A 41 8.71 -7.37 1.65
CA GLY A 41 9.28 -8.23 2.66
C GLY A 41 9.23 -9.69 2.24
N SER A 42 10.22 -10.47 2.68
CA SER A 42 10.20 -11.94 2.58
C SER A 42 9.09 -12.59 3.42
N ASP A 43 8.45 -11.82 4.30
CA ASP A 43 7.31 -12.20 5.14
C ASP A 43 5.95 -11.96 4.48
N GLY A 44 5.94 -11.61 3.19
CA GLY A 44 4.74 -11.35 2.39
C GLY A 44 4.17 -9.94 2.57
N THR A 45 4.78 -9.09 3.40
CA THR A 45 4.32 -7.70 3.55
C THR A 45 4.81 -6.80 2.42
N ILE A 46 4.01 -5.80 2.07
CA ILE A 46 4.41 -4.70 1.20
C ILE A 46 4.43 -3.43 2.07
N ARG A 47 5.57 -2.76 2.16
CA ARG A 47 5.79 -1.70 3.16
C ARG A 47 6.04 -0.35 2.53
N ALA A 48 5.44 0.70 3.10
CA ALA A 48 5.79 2.09 2.88
C ALA A 48 6.30 2.68 4.19
N ARG A 49 7.59 3.04 4.24
CA ARG A 49 8.31 3.40 5.48
C ARG A 49 8.17 2.30 6.55
N ASP A 50 7.55 2.63 7.68
CA ASP A 50 7.27 1.79 8.84
C ASP A 50 5.86 1.16 8.81
N LYS A 51 5.06 1.46 7.78
CA LYS A 51 3.70 0.95 7.60
C LYS A 51 3.64 -0.20 6.61
N CYS A 52 2.58 -1.00 6.75
CA CYS A 52 2.23 -2.08 5.85
C CYS A 52 1.02 -1.68 5.00
N LEU A 53 1.02 -2.12 3.74
CA LEU A 53 -0.16 -2.18 2.89
C LEU A 53 -1.14 -3.18 3.54
N ASP A 54 -2.40 -2.77 3.68
CA ASP A 54 -3.37 -3.40 4.58
C ASP A 54 -4.76 -3.43 3.94
N VAL A 55 -5.45 -4.58 4.01
CA VAL A 55 -6.88 -4.68 3.71
C VAL A 55 -7.67 -4.10 4.87
N ALA A 56 -8.40 -3.01 4.62
CA ALA A 56 -8.98 -2.21 5.68
C ALA A 56 -9.86 -3.03 6.65
N ASN A 57 -9.54 -2.95 7.94
CA ASN A 57 -10.23 -3.64 9.04
C ASN A 57 -10.28 -5.17 8.89
N ALA A 58 -9.36 -5.77 8.12
CA ALA A 58 -9.41 -7.20 7.75
C ALA A 58 -10.77 -7.62 7.16
N ASN A 59 -11.47 -6.71 6.47
CA ASN A 59 -12.73 -7.01 5.83
C ASN A 59 -12.48 -7.59 4.43
N PHE A 60 -12.95 -8.82 4.19
CA PHE A 60 -12.76 -9.51 2.91
C PHE A 60 -13.90 -9.26 1.91
N GLY A 61 -14.84 -8.37 2.24
CA GLY A 61 -15.92 -7.97 1.34
C GLY A 61 -15.43 -7.20 0.13
N ASN A 62 -16.07 -7.42 -1.02
CA ASN A 62 -15.79 -6.69 -2.26
C ASN A 62 -15.88 -5.18 -2.05
N GLY A 63 -14.90 -4.45 -2.60
CA GLY A 63 -14.80 -3.00 -2.47
C GLY A 63 -14.13 -2.53 -1.18
N THR A 64 -13.68 -3.42 -0.30
CA THR A 64 -12.86 -3.03 0.86
C THR A 64 -11.60 -2.30 0.39
N PRO A 65 -11.34 -1.07 0.88
CA PRO A 65 -10.17 -0.31 0.49
C PRO A 65 -8.86 -0.96 0.93
N ILE A 66 -7.81 -0.70 0.14
CA ILE A 66 -6.43 -0.88 0.59
C ILE A 66 -5.97 0.42 1.28
N GLN A 67 -5.34 0.28 2.44
CA GLN A 67 -4.86 1.37 3.26
C GLN A 67 -3.43 1.12 3.78
N LEU A 68 -2.89 2.08 4.51
CA LEU A 68 -1.76 1.88 5.41
C LEU A 68 -2.24 1.53 6.81
N ALA A 69 -1.50 0.65 7.48
CA ALA A 69 -1.62 0.41 8.91
C ALA A 69 -0.26 0.03 9.50
N TRP A 70 -0.12 0.14 10.83
CA TRP A 70 1.04 -0.42 11.51
C TRP A 70 1.15 -1.92 11.22
N CYS A 71 2.38 -2.42 11.03
CA CYS A 71 2.61 -3.81 10.66
C CYS A 71 2.34 -4.75 11.85
N ASN A 72 1.19 -5.44 11.84
CA ASN A 72 0.69 -6.25 12.96
C ASN A 72 0.80 -7.77 12.76
N GLY A 73 1.33 -8.22 11.62
CA GLY A 73 1.55 -9.64 11.32
C GLY A 73 0.30 -10.43 10.92
N SER A 74 -0.87 -9.80 10.89
CA SER A 74 -2.12 -10.41 10.44
C SER A 74 -2.08 -10.77 8.96
N ALA A 75 -2.98 -11.66 8.54
CA ALA A 75 -3.15 -12.02 7.13
C ALA A 75 -3.61 -10.85 6.26
N ALA A 76 -4.26 -9.82 6.84
CA ALA A 76 -4.71 -8.63 6.11
C ALA A 76 -3.56 -7.78 5.52
N GLN A 77 -2.32 -8.05 5.94
CA GLN A 77 -1.12 -7.32 5.53
C GLN A 77 -0.17 -8.15 4.67
N LYS A 78 -0.61 -9.34 4.24
CA LYS A 78 0.21 -10.28 3.46
C LYS A 78 -0.34 -10.41 2.05
N PHE A 79 0.53 -10.19 1.07
CA PHE A 79 0.20 -10.20 -0.35
C PHE A 79 1.23 -11.04 -1.10
N THR A 80 0.75 -11.82 -2.07
CA THR A 80 1.60 -12.58 -2.99
C THR A 80 1.58 -11.89 -4.34
N LEU A 81 2.76 -11.72 -4.94
CA LEU A 81 2.90 -11.36 -6.35
C LEU A 81 2.93 -12.67 -7.14
N ASN A 82 1.92 -12.88 -8.00
CA ASN A 82 1.82 -14.04 -8.88
C ASN A 82 2.28 -13.70 -10.30
#